data_AF-A0A923ER25-F1
#
_entry.id   AF-A0A923ER25-F1
#
_cell.length_a   1.000
_cell.length_b   1.000
_cell.length_c   1.000
_cell.angle_alpha   90.00
_cell.angle_beta   90.00
_cell.angle_gamma   90.00
#
_symmetry.space_group_name_H-M   'P 1'
#
loop_
_entity.id
_entity.type
_entity.pdbx_description
1 polymer ?
#
loop_
_entity_poly.entity_id
_entity_poly.type
_entity_poly.pdbx_seq_one_letter_code
_entity_poly.pdbx_strand_id
1 'polypeptide(L)'
;MQQRSDLLETPTPTATATSIGLEVRFTRIDVLAISDPGTEAEARFTLTANGQSQSFVDDNLGRGTTAINRSVFVTTASSLSIRVTGIENDTTSGDDVLPGFTRTFSPATDGIGTHRVRASNEHMTYDMHFEIRRSDTLATKLNGTATLTTSSSRAPGPFTVPVSIGLLFNGPRTTVSVSSFPDITVQTDNGPVVVSRIAGGNGTFTKNTGAILLSITLLFDLPFPAGDSKLPITLTTGTAGSHTGRPLDSATRKVRLVGADPFVDGFLDNENATLVVDGTLEQLP
;
A
#
# COMPACT_ATOMS: atom_id res chain seq x y z
N MET A 1 -48.36 -33.78 26.32
CA MET A 1 -46.93 -33.40 26.40
C MET A 1 -46.33 -33.73 25.04
N GLN A 2 -46.16 -32.74 24.17
CA GLN A 2 -45.76 -32.94 22.77
C GLN A 2 -44.34 -32.37 22.62
N GLN A 3 -43.34 -33.25 22.53
CA GLN A 3 -41.94 -32.86 22.32
C GLN A 3 -41.78 -32.38 20.87
N ARG A 4 -41.46 -31.10 20.68
CA ARG A 4 -40.95 -30.57 19.42
C ARG A 4 -39.49 -30.95 19.31
N SER A 5 -39.17 -31.76 18.30
CA SER A 5 -37.80 -32.09 17.91
C SER A 5 -37.34 -31.05 16.91
N ASP A 6 -36.68 -30.01 17.39
CA ASP A 6 -36.02 -29.02 16.52
C ASP A 6 -34.76 -29.68 15.94
N LEU A 7 -34.85 -30.11 14.69
CA LEU A 7 -33.72 -30.53 13.89
C LEU A 7 -32.83 -29.30 13.65
N LEU A 8 -31.69 -29.23 14.34
CA LEU A 8 -30.64 -28.27 14.02
C LEU A 8 -30.14 -28.58 12.61
N GLU A 9 -30.50 -27.74 11.63
CA GLU A 9 -29.86 -27.76 10.33
C GLU A 9 -28.38 -27.41 10.51
N THR A 10 -27.50 -28.36 10.23
CA THR A 10 -26.06 -28.09 10.15
C THR A 10 -25.80 -27.06 9.05
N PRO A 11 -25.14 -25.92 9.36
CA PRO A 11 -24.88 -24.89 8.38
C PRO A 11 -24.00 -25.45 7.26
N THR A 12 -24.46 -25.31 6.01
CA THR A 12 -23.68 -25.67 4.82
C THR A 12 -22.39 -24.84 4.80
N PRO A 13 -21.20 -25.46 4.72
CA PRO A 13 -19.95 -24.72 4.64
C PRO A 13 -19.98 -23.82 3.40
N THR A 14 -19.83 -22.51 3.61
CA THR A 14 -19.73 -21.55 2.52
C THR A 14 -18.38 -21.75 1.83
N ALA A 15 -18.39 -22.03 0.53
CA ALA A 15 -17.15 -22.18 -0.23
C ALA A 15 -16.32 -20.90 -0.13
N THR A 16 -15.10 -21.00 0.39
CA THR A 16 -14.16 -19.88 0.42
C THR A 16 -13.83 -19.48 -1.00
N ALA A 17 -14.18 -18.26 -1.39
CA ALA A 17 -13.87 -17.74 -2.72
C ALA A 17 -12.34 -17.72 -2.94
N THR A 18 -11.88 -18.35 -4.01
CA THR A 18 -10.46 -18.36 -4.39
C THR A 18 -10.03 -16.95 -4.80
N SER A 19 -9.07 -16.37 -4.09
CA SER A 19 -8.48 -15.09 -4.48
C SER A 19 -7.65 -15.23 -5.75
N ILE A 20 -7.81 -14.33 -6.71
CA ILE A 20 -7.00 -14.26 -7.94
C ILE A 20 -6.02 -13.09 -7.85
N GLY A 21 -4.78 -13.33 -8.27
CA GLY A 21 -3.75 -12.31 -8.44
C GLY A 21 -3.92 -11.55 -9.75
N LEU A 22 -3.95 -10.22 -9.68
CA LEU A 22 -4.08 -9.33 -10.84
C LEU A 22 -2.97 -8.28 -10.86
N GLU A 23 -2.58 -7.90 -12.06
CA GLU A 23 -1.79 -6.71 -12.32
C GLU A 23 -2.64 -5.72 -13.11
N VAL A 24 -2.74 -4.49 -12.59
CA VAL A 24 -3.31 -3.34 -13.29
C VAL A 24 -2.16 -2.48 -13.78
N ARG A 25 -1.91 -2.51 -15.09
CA ARG A 25 -0.84 -1.76 -15.74
C ARG A 25 -1.41 -0.51 -16.41
N PHE A 26 -1.19 0.65 -15.82
CA PHE A 26 -1.46 1.94 -16.45
C PHE A 26 -0.39 2.22 -17.51
N THR A 27 -0.80 2.25 -18.76
CA THR A 27 0.13 2.28 -19.91
C THR A 27 0.38 3.69 -20.39
N ARG A 28 -0.67 4.49 -20.57
CA ARG A 28 -0.58 5.87 -21.05
C ARG A 28 -1.80 6.72 -20.67
N ILE A 29 -1.63 8.03 -20.78
CA ILE A 29 -2.69 9.02 -20.75
C ILE A 29 -2.70 9.77 -22.09
N ASP A 30 -3.89 9.94 -22.67
CA ASP A 30 -4.12 10.72 -23.88
C ASP A 30 -4.87 12.00 -23.48
N VAL A 31 -4.14 13.11 -23.30
CA VAL A 31 -4.69 14.42 -22.91
C VAL A 31 -5.28 15.11 -24.13
N LEU A 32 -6.59 15.37 -24.09
CA LEU A 32 -7.38 15.88 -25.20
C LEU A 32 -7.55 17.39 -25.12
N ALA A 33 -7.67 17.93 -23.91
CA ALA A 33 -7.82 19.36 -23.66
C ALA A 33 -7.25 19.72 -22.30
N ILE A 34 -6.66 20.91 -22.25
CA ILE A 34 -6.23 21.63 -21.05
C ILE A 34 -6.80 23.05 -21.21
N SER A 35 -7.41 23.57 -20.16
CA SER A 35 -8.12 24.86 -20.14
C SER A 35 -7.53 25.88 -19.18
N ASP A 36 -6.60 25.49 -18.30
CA ASP A 36 -5.85 26.43 -17.46
C ASP A 36 -4.95 27.35 -18.34
N PRO A 37 -4.58 28.58 -17.92
CA PRO A 37 -3.57 29.43 -18.59
C PRO A 37 -2.17 28.79 -18.66
N GLY A 38 -2.06 27.73 -19.47
CA GLY A 38 -0.87 26.95 -19.75
C GLY A 38 -1.20 25.94 -20.85
N THR A 39 -0.21 25.57 -21.66
CA THR A 39 -0.37 24.46 -22.62
C THR A 39 -0.05 23.09 -22.01
N GLU A 40 0.43 23.09 -20.77
CA GLU A 40 1.01 21.97 -20.03
C GLU A 40 0.56 22.08 -18.58
N ALA A 41 0.28 20.94 -17.94
CA ALA A 41 -0.09 20.85 -16.53
C ALA A 41 1.02 20.18 -15.72
N GLU A 42 1.31 20.70 -14.52
CA GLU A 42 2.19 20.05 -13.54
C GLU A 42 1.40 18.95 -12.80
N ALA A 43 1.17 17.82 -13.47
CA ALA A 43 0.17 16.85 -13.03
C ALA A 43 0.74 15.77 -12.10
N ARG A 44 0.08 15.58 -10.95
CA ARG A 44 0.27 14.41 -10.08
C ARG A 44 -0.99 13.54 -10.06
N PHE A 45 -0.91 12.34 -10.65
CA PHE A 45 -1.96 11.33 -10.58
C PHE A 45 -1.70 10.28 -9.50
N THR A 46 -2.72 9.95 -8.72
CA THR A 46 -2.74 8.79 -7.83
C THR A 46 -3.56 7.67 -8.47
N LEU A 47 -2.89 6.55 -8.74
CA LEU A 47 -3.41 5.37 -9.45
C LEU A 47 -3.66 4.26 -8.43
N THR A 48 -4.91 3.96 -8.11
CA THR A 48 -5.28 3.04 -7.03
C THR A 48 -5.99 1.81 -7.57
N ALA A 49 -5.60 0.62 -7.13
CA ALA A 49 -6.35 -0.63 -7.31
C ALA A 49 -6.52 -1.33 -5.96
N ASN A 50 -7.77 -1.59 -5.52
CA ASN A 50 -8.09 -2.20 -4.22
C ASN A 50 -7.28 -1.63 -3.04
N GLY A 51 -7.16 -0.30 -2.98
CA GLY A 51 -6.44 0.42 -1.93
C GLY A 51 -4.91 0.47 -2.08
N GLN A 52 -4.34 -0.28 -3.03
CA GLN A 52 -2.93 -0.18 -3.38
C GLN A 52 -2.74 0.97 -4.37
N SER A 53 -1.84 1.91 -4.08
CA SER A 53 -1.66 3.12 -4.89
C SER A 53 -0.24 3.27 -5.44
N GLN A 54 -0.16 3.84 -6.63
CA GLN A 54 1.07 4.32 -7.27
C GLN A 54 0.88 5.77 -7.70
N SER A 55 1.95 6.56 -7.67
CA SER A 55 1.92 7.93 -8.17
C SER A 55 2.60 8.05 -9.52
N PHE A 56 2.03 8.86 -10.38
CA PHE A 56 2.62 9.33 -11.62
C PHE A 56 2.68 10.85 -11.56
N VAL A 57 3.88 11.41 -11.73
CA VAL A 57 4.13 12.86 -11.72
C VAL A 57 4.75 13.22 -13.07
N ASP A 58 4.21 14.24 -13.71
CA ASP A 58 4.74 14.81 -14.95
C ASP A 58 4.60 16.34 -14.88
N ASP A 59 5.73 17.03 -14.81
CA ASP A 59 5.79 18.48 -14.64
C ASP A 59 5.52 19.24 -15.96
N ASN A 60 5.35 18.55 -17.09
CA ASN A 60 5.07 19.17 -18.39
C ASN A 60 4.02 18.36 -19.16
N LEU A 61 2.93 17.98 -18.48
CA LEU A 61 1.89 17.17 -19.10
C LEU A 61 1.07 18.01 -20.09
N GLY A 62 1.51 18.04 -21.35
CA GLY A 62 0.82 18.70 -22.45
C GLY A 62 -0.27 17.84 -23.10
N ARG A 63 -0.96 18.43 -24.08
CA ARG A 63 -1.87 17.70 -24.97
C ARG A 63 -1.11 16.63 -25.76
N GLY A 64 -1.73 15.47 -25.94
CA GLY A 64 -1.14 14.35 -26.66
C GLY A 64 -1.05 13.09 -25.80
N THR A 65 -0.11 12.21 -26.14
CA THR A 65 0.06 10.91 -25.51
C THR A 65 1.30 10.91 -24.63
N THR A 66 1.12 10.62 -23.34
CA THR A 66 2.22 10.43 -22.39
C THR A 66 2.20 9.02 -21.83
N ALA A 67 3.36 8.36 -21.84
CA ALA A 67 3.52 7.02 -21.29
C ALA A 67 3.58 7.07 -19.75
N ILE A 68 2.77 6.24 -19.09
CA ILE A 68 2.74 6.15 -17.62
C ILE A 68 3.65 5.02 -17.14
N ASN A 69 3.51 3.83 -17.72
CA ASN A 69 4.27 2.63 -17.34
C ASN A 69 4.31 2.39 -15.81
N ARG A 70 3.13 2.35 -15.18
CA ARG A 70 2.98 2.03 -13.75
C ARG A 70 2.12 0.79 -13.59
N SER A 71 2.49 -0.08 -12.66
CA SER A 71 1.72 -1.30 -12.35
C SER A 71 1.31 -1.29 -10.88
N VAL A 72 0.06 -1.69 -10.63
CA VAL A 72 -0.46 -1.99 -9.29
C VAL A 72 -0.79 -3.48 -9.23
N PHE A 73 -0.27 -4.17 -8.23
CA PHE A 73 -0.52 -5.60 -8.02
C PHE A 73 -1.52 -5.77 -6.89
N VAL A 74 -2.55 -6.57 -7.12
CA VAL A 74 -3.63 -6.78 -6.16
C VAL A 74 -4.07 -8.23 -6.15
N THR A 75 -4.61 -8.66 -5.02
CA THR A 75 -5.41 -9.88 -4.94
C THR A 75 -6.88 -9.48 -4.77
N THR A 76 -7.78 -10.22 -5.42
CA THR A 76 -9.22 -10.02 -5.22
C THR A 76 -9.95 -11.34 -5.13
N ALA A 77 -10.94 -11.40 -4.23
CA ALA A 77 -11.89 -12.50 -4.12
C ALA A 77 -13.29 -12.12 -4.64
N SER A 78 -13.60 -10.82 -4.76
CA SER A 78 -14.98 -10.34 -4.98
C SER A 78 -15.10 -9.20 -5.98
N SER A 79 -14.19 -8.22 -5.99
CA SER A 79 -14.19 -7.14 -6.98
C SER A 79 -12.82 -6.45 -7.10
N LEU A 80 -12.56 -5.86 -8.26
CA LEU A 80 -11.42 -4.99 -8.50
C LEU A 80 -11.93 -3.55 -8.65
N SER A 81 -11.58 -2.67 -7.73
CA SER A 81 -11.86 -1.24 -7.82
C SER A 81 -10.62 -0.47 -8.24
N ILE A 82 -10.69 0.17 -9.41
CA ILE A 82 -9.65 1.07 -9.94
C ILE A 82 -10.12 2.51 -9.74
N ARG A 83 -9.32 3.32 -9.06
CA ARG A 83 -9.56 4.75 -8.84
C ARG A 83 -8.36 5.56 -9.32
N VAL A 84 -8.62 6.62 -10.07
CA VAL A 84 -7.63 7.62 -10.46
C VAL A 84 -8.10 8.99 -9.96
N THR A 85 -7.19 9.71 -9.31
CA THR A 85 -7.37 11.12 -8.93
C THR A 85 -6.14 11.90 -9.39
N GLY A 86 -6.29 13.20 -9.66
CA GLY A 86 -5.14 14.04 -10.01
C GLY A 86 -5.23 15.41 -9.36
N ILE A 87 -4.08 16.06 -9.23
CA ILE A 87 -3.92 17.45 -8.83
C ILE A 87 -2.93 18.08 -9.82
N GLU A 88 -3.25 19.27 -10.30
CA GLU A 88 -2.31 20.18 -10.94
C GLU A 88 -1.58 20.93 -9.83
N ASN A 89 -0.26 20.79 -9.80
CA ASN A 89 0.60 21.28 -8.74
C ASN A 89 1.34 22.51 -9.24
N ASP A 90 0.65 23.64 -9.35
CA ASP A 90 1.24 24.86 -9.88
C ASP A 90 2.10 25.56 -8.86
N THR A 91 3.20 26.15 -9.33
CA THR A 91 4.06 26.99 -8.48
C THR A 91 3.56 28.44 -8.33
N THR A 92 2.61 28.85 -9.17
CA THR A 92 2.14 30.26 -9.26
C THR A 92 0.64 30.44 -9.05
N SER A 93 -0.17 29.43 -9.39
CA SER A 93 -1.59 29.30 -9.06
C SER A 93 -1.76 28.46 -7.78
N GLY A 94 -2.99 28.40 -7.25
CA GLY A 94 -3.32 27.35 -6.29
C GLY A 94 -3.49 26.01 -7.00
N ASP A 95 -3.25 24.91 -6.29
CA ASP A 95 -3.40 23.56 -6.84
C ASP A 95 -4.86 23.27 -7.27
N ASP A 96 -5.05 22.95 -8.55
CA ASP A 96 -6.36 22.61 -9.11
C ASP A 96 -6.61 21.10 -9.11
N VAL A 97 -7.84 20.70 -8.78
CA VAL A 97 -8.23 19.29 -8.79
C VAL A 97 -8.45 18.84 -10.23
N LEU A 98 -7.67 17.86 -10.69
CA LEU A 98 -7.82 17.26 -12.01
C LEU A 98 -8.95 16.22 -12.01
N PRO A 99 -9.60 15.98 -13.15
CA PRO A 99 -10.71 15.04 -13.18
C PRO A 99 -10.20 13.62 -12.90
N GLY A 100 -10.99 12.86 -12.13
CA GLY A 100 -10.69 11.48 -11.79
C GLY A 100 -11.77 10.51 -12.24
N PHE A 101 -11.57 9.22 -11.97
CA PHE A 101 -12.62 8.22 -12.17
C PHE A 101 -12.51 7.09 -11.15
N THR A 102 -13.62 6.36 -10.96
CA THR A 102 -13.63 5.05 -10.29
C THR A 102 -14.35 4.04 -11.18
N ARG A 103 -13.76 2.86 -11.36
CA ARG A 103 -14.32 1.72 -12.10
C ARG A 103 -14.21 0.45 -11.28
N THR A 104 -15.28 -0.33 -11.24
CA THR A 104 -15.31 -1.61 -10.53
C THR A 104 -15.53 -2.74 -11.51
N PHE A 105 -14.76 -3.81 -11.36
CA PHE A 105 -14.83 -5.03 -12.18
C PHE A 105 -15.17 -6.23 -11.31
N SER A 106 -15.96 -7.14 -11.86
CA SER A 106 -16.27 -8.45 -11.27
C SER A 106 -15.05 -9.39 -11.28
N PRO A 107 -14.97 -10.37 -10.37
CA PRO A 107 -13.74 -11.12 -10.08
C PRO A 107 -13.43 -12.24 -11.08
N ALA A 108 -14.37 -12.59 -11.98
CA ALA A 108 -14.26 -13.82 -12.76
C ALA A 108 -13.61 -13.66 -14.15
N THR A 109 -13.86 -12.58 -14.89
CA THR A 109 -13.34 -12.40 -16.27
C THR A 109 -13.53 -11.00 -16.83
N ASP A 110 -14.54 -10.26 -16.37
CA ASP A 110 -15.03 -9.04 -17.06
C ASP A 110 -14.03 -7.89 -17.09
N GLY A 111 -13.04 -7.91 -16.21
CA GLY A 111 -11.99 -6.90 -16.16
C GLY A 111 -10.73 -7.24 -16.95
N ILE A 112 -10.45 -8.50 -17.31
CA ILE A 112 -9.17 -8.82 -17.97
C ILE A 112 -9.15 -8.25 -19.40
N GLY A 113 -8.07 -7.56 -19.75
CA GLY A 113 -7.88 -6.94 -21.04
C GLY A 113 -7.52 -5.46 -20.94
N THR A 114 -7.57 -4.79 -22.08
CA THR A 114 -7.24 -3.36 -22.21
C THR A 114 -8.48 -2.51 -22.04
N HIS A 115 -8.34 -1.42 -21.28
CA HIS A 115 -9.40 -0.47 -20.98
C HIS A 115 -8.98 0.95 -21.36
N ARG A 116 -9.99 1.75 -21.71
CA ARG A 116 -9.88 3.18 -21.94
C ARG A 116 -11.00 3.87 -21.15
N VAL A 117 -10.63 4.77 -20.26
CA VAL A 117 -11.60 5.50 -19.43
C VAL A 117 -11.36 7.00 -19.58
N ARG A 118 -12.40 7.72 -19.99
CA ARG A 118 -12.40 9.18 -20.10
C ARG A 118 -12.68 9.81 -18.74
N ALA A 119 -11.96 10.89 -18.44
CA ALA A 119 -12.27 11.81 -17.35
C ALA A 119 -12.19 13.25 -17.87
N SER A 120 -13.05 14.13 -17.34
CA SER A 120 -13.19 15.51 -17.79
C SER A 120 -13.74 16.40 -16.67
N ASN A 121 -13.19 17.61 -16.53
CA ASN A 121 -13.74 18.72 -15.76
C ASN A 121 -13.40 20.05 -16.47
N GLU A 122 -13.51 21.17 -15.76
CA GLU A 122 -13.23 22.50 -16.31
C GLU A 122 -11.74 22.82 -16.54
N HIS A 123 -10.80 22.00 -16.05
CA HIS A 123 -9.35 22.19 -16.19
C HIS A 123 -8.74 21.27 -17.25
N MET A 124 -9.21 20.02 -17.34
CA MET A 124 -8.64 19.04 -18.25
C MET A 124 -9.67 18.04 -18.77
N THR A 125 -9.40 17.47 -19.95
CA THR A 125 -10.05 16.25 -20.46
C THR A 125 -9.00 15.28 -20.97
N TYR A 126 -9.07 14.01 -20.54
CA TYR A 126 -8.14 12.97 -20.96
C TYR A 126 -8.80 11.59 -21.08
N ASP A 127 -8.12 10.67 -21.78
CA ASP A 127 -8.39 9.24 -21.75
C ASP A 127 -7.24 8.48 -21.09
N MET A 128 -7.54 7.73 -20.02
CA MET A 128 -6.57 6.86 -19.34
C MET A 128 -6.63 5.46 -19.92
N HIS A 129 -5.46 4.93 -20.31
CA HIS A 129 -5.30 3.58 -20.81
C HIS A 129 -4.65 2.68 -19.76
N PHE A 130 -5.27 1.53 -19.50
CA PHE A 130 -4.70 0.51 -18.63
C PHE A 130 -5.04 -0.90 -19.12
N GLU A 131 -4.23 -1.87 -18.69
CA GLU A 131 -4.43 -3.30 -18.94
C GLU A 131 -4.60 -4.01 -17.60
N ILE A 132 -5.61 -4.87 -17.49
CA ILE A 132 -5.73 -5.79 -16.37
C ILE A 132 -5.37 -7.19 -16.88
N ARG A 133 -4.42 -7.83 -16.22
CA ARG A 133 -4.01 -9.20 -16.55
C ARG A 133 -3.94 -10.05 -15.30
N ARG A 134 -4.06 -11.37 -15.48
CA ARG A 134 -3.68 -12.32 -14.42
C ARG A 134 -2.21 -12.10 -14.12
N SER A 135 -1.89 -12.11 -12.84
CA SER A 135 -0.52 -12.07 -12.39
C SER A 135 -0.21 -13.36 -11.66
N ASP A 136 0.96 -13.93 -11.91
CA ASP A 136 1.53 -15.00 -11.10
C ASP A 136 2.02 -14.45 -9.75
N THR A 137 1.26 -13.52 -9.17
CA THR A 137 1.61 -12.92 -7.89
C THR A 137 1.67 -14.00 -6.84
N LEU A 138 2.69 -13.94 -6.00
CA LEU A 138 2.75 -14.79 -4.81
C LEU A 138 2.30 -13.99 -3.60
N ALA A 139 1.19 -14.41 -2.99
CA ALA A 139 0.81 -13.98 -1.67
C ALA A 139 1.51 -14.87 -0.62
N THR A 140 2.09 -14.26 0.41
CA THR A 140 2.75 -14.95 1.53
C THR A 140 2.58 -14.12 2.79
N LYS A 141 2.81 -14.71 3.96
CA LYS A 141 2.83 -13.96 5.22
C LYS A 141 4.23 -13.96 5.81
N LEU A 142 4.65 -12.81 6.30
CA LEU A 142 5.80 -12.66 7.20
C LEU A 142 5.32 -12.81 8.64
N ASN A 143 5.57 -13.97 9.23
CA ASN A 143 5.26 -14.24 10.63
C ASN A 143 6.53 -14.03 11.47
N GLY A 144 6.43 -13.21 12.50
CA GLY A 144 7.60 -12.85 13.29
C GLY A 144 7.30 -11.90 14.43
N THR A 145 8.31 -11.10 14.77
CA THR A 145 8.26 -10.12 15.85
C THR A 145 8.62 -8.74 15.31
N ALA A 146 7.83 -7.74 15.67
CA ALA A 146 8.15 -6.33 15.45
C ALA A 146 8.61 -5.71 16.77
N THR A 147 9.74 -4.99 16.74
CA THR A 147 10.28 -4.21 17.85
C THR A 147 10.39 -2.75 17.44
N LEU A 148 9.66 -1.88 18.13
CA LEU A 148 9.69 -0.44 17.95
C LEU A 148 10.46 0.21 19.11
N THR A 149 11.44 1.05 18.81
CA THR A 149 12.12 1.91 19.81
C THR A 149 11.89 3.36 19.46
N THR A 150 11.79 4.25 20.45
CA THR A 150 11.69 5.69 20.22
C THR A 150 12.71 6.45 21.07
N SER A 151 13.09 7.67 20.66
CA SER A 151 13.90 8.58 21.49
C SER A 151 13.08 9.27 22.58
N SER A 152 11.76 9.20 22.52
CA SER A 152 10.87 9.93 23.40
C SER A 152 10.94 9.37 24.82
N SER A 153 11.27 10.22 25.79
CA SER A 153 11.18 9.88 27.22
C SER A 153 9.75 9.56 27.67
N ARG A 154 8.75 9.98 26.87
CA ARG A 154 7.31 9.77 27.11
C ARG A 154 6.81 8.44 26.53
N ALA A 155 7.60 7.78 25.70
CA ALA A 155 7.32 6.48 25.11
C ALA A 155 8.63 5.68 24.93
N PRO A 156 9.35 5.38 26.03
CA PRO A 156 10.77 5.00 25.96
C PRO A 156 11.06 3.69 25.20
N GLY A 157 10.08 2.79 25.07
CA GLY A 157 10.29 1.48 24.43
C GLY A 157 11.40 0.65 25.10
N PRO A 158 11.86 -0.46 24.49
CA PRO A 158 11.36 -1.01 23.22
C PRO A 158 9.99 -1.68 23.39
N PHE A 159 9.12 -1.53 22.41
CA PHE A 159 7.83 -2.19 22.33
C PHE A 159 7.93 -3.38 21.38
N THR A 160 7.72 -4.59 21.89
CA THR A 160 7.92 -5.83 21.13
C THR A 160 6.61 -6.62 21.05
N VAL A 161 6.17 -6.93 19.84
CA VAL A 161 4.90 -7.63 19.59
C VAL A 161 5.04 -8.69 18.49
N PRO A 162 4.28 -9.80 18.55
CA PRO A 162 4.16 -10.69 17.41
C PRO A 162 3.41 -10.01 16.26
N VAL A 163 3.82 -10.27 15.02
CA VAL A 163 3.17 -9.73 13.82
C VAL A 163 3.00 -10.82 12.75
N SER A 164 1.95 -10.66 11.94
CA SER A 164 1.70 -11.44 10.73
C SER A 164 1.36 -10.47 9.60
N ILE A 165 2.35 -10.13 8.79
CA ILE A 165 2.23 -9.14 7.70
C ILE A 165 1.98 -9.88 6.40
N GLY A 166 0.89 -9.57 5.72
CA GLY A 166 0.62 -10.07 4.37
C GLY A 166 1.51 -9.36 3.36
N LEU A 167 2.25 -10.13 2.57
CA LEU A 167 3.09 -9.65 1.49
C LEU A 167 2.61 -10.23 0.14
N LEU A 168 2.74 -9.42 -0.91
CA LEU A 168 2.40 -9.78 -2.28
C LEU A 168 3.58 -9.45 -3.20
N PHE A 169 4.18 -10.47 -3.81
CA PHE A 169 5.25 -10.33 -4.79
C PHE A 169 4.67 -10.40 -6.20
N ASN A 170 5.10 -9.52 -7.10
CA ASN A 170 4.65 -9.56 -8.49
C ASN A 170 5.22 -10.77 -9.27
N GLY A 171 4.62 -11.14 -10.41
CA GLY A 171 5.09 -12.26 -11.26
C GLY A 171 6.61 -12.32 -11.47
N PRO A 172 7.26 -11.23 -11.96
CA PRO A 172 8.71 -11.19 -12.15
C PRO A 172 9.56 -11.22 -10.87
N ARG A 173 8.96 -11.08 -9.69
CA ARG A 173 9.64 -10.97 -8.38
C ARG A 173 10.63 -9.80 -8.33
N THR A 174 10.18 -8.65 -8.81
CA THR A 174 10.91 -7.36 -8.79
C THR A 174 10.30 -6.35 -7.83
N THR A 175 9.04 -6.56 -7.43
CA THR A 175 8.32 -5.69 -6.50
C THR A 175 7.66 -6.51 -5.42
N VAL A 176 7.47 -5.90 -4.25
CA VAL A 176 6.74 -6.44 -3.11
C VAL A 176 5.79 -5.37 -2.60
N SER A 177 4.61 -5.79 -2.18
CA SER A 177 3.64 -4.91 -1.52
C SER A 177 3.07 -5.54 -0.26
N VAL A 178 2.62 -4.71 0.68
CA VAL A 178 1.94 -5.13 1.90
C VAL A 178 0.46 -5.22 1.61
N SER A 179 -0.05 -6.46 1.56
CA SER A 179 -1.46 -6.77 1.35
C SER A 179 -2.28 -6.68 2.65
N SER A 180 -1.66 -6.93 3.80
CA SER A 180 -2.28 -6.72 5.12
C SER A 180 -1.22 -6.38 6.17
N PHE A 181 -1.59 -5.52 7.11
CA PHE A 181 -0.78 -5.17 8.28
C PHE A 181 -1.69 -5.26 9.51
N PRO A 182 -1.32 -6.00 10.56
CA PRO A 182 -2.17 -6.11 11.74
C PRO A 182 -2.16 -4.80 12.52
N ASP A 183 -3.29 -4.43 13.11
CA ASP A 183 -3.29 -3.40 14.16
C ASP A 183 -2.53 -3.93 15.37
N ILE A 184 -1.65 -3.10 15.92
CA ILE A 184 -0.78 -3.45 17.04
C ILE A 184 -1.18 -2.59 18.23
N THR A 185 -1.46 -3.20 19.37
CA THR A 185 -1.68 -2.45 20.61
C THR A 185 -0.42 -2.49 21.47
N VAL A 186 0.08 -1.30 21.82
CA VAL A 186 1.24 -1.12 22.68
C VAL A 186 0.80 -0.49 24.00
N GLN A 187 1.31 -0.99 25.12
CA GLN A 187 1.05 -0.38 26.43
C GLN A 187 2.10 0.69 26.72
N THR A 188 1.65 1.89 27.09
CA THR A 188 2.49 3.01 27.56
C THR A 188 2.02 3.47 28.93
N ASP A 189 2.80 4.31 29.60
CA ASP A 189 2.40 4.90 30.89
C ASP A 189 1.13 5.77 30.78
N ASN A 190 0.82 6.24 29.56
CA ASN A 190 -0.34 7.07 29.26
C ASN A 190 -1.53 6.25 28.70
N GLY A 191 -1.45 4.91 28.74
CA GLY A 191 -2.49 4.00 28.26
C GLY A 191 -2.12 3.25 26.98
N PRO A 192 -3.08 2.45 26.45
CA PRO A 192 -2.87 1.69 25.22
C PRO A 192 -2.83 2.61 24.01
N VAL A 193 -1.85 2.38 23.12
CA VAL A 193 -1.70 3.06 21.83
C VAL A 193 -1.98 2.03 20.74
N VAL A 194 -2.85 2.36 19.80
CA VAL A 194 -3.13 1.51 18.62
C VAL A 194 -2.28 2.01 17.46
N VAL A 195 -1.45 1.11 16.93
CA VAL A 195 -0.60 1.36 15.78
C VAL A 195 -1.20 0.66 14.57
N SER A 196 -1.61 1.43 13.56
CA SER A 196 -2.19 0.93 12.32
C SER A 196 -1.42 1.44 11.10
N ARG A 197 -1.46 0.72 9.98
CA ARG A 197 -0.89 1.20 8.71
C ARG A 197 -1.93 2.04 7.96
N ILE A 198 -1.64 3.32 7.74
CA ILE A 198 -2.55 4.25 7.04
C ILE A 198 -2.17 4.55 5.59
N ALA A 199 -0.91 4.34 5.19
CA ALA A 199 -0.47 4.57 3.82
C ALA A 199 0.75 3.72 3.43
N GLY A 200 1.11 3.77 2.14
CA GLY A 200 2.25 3.06 1.57
C GLY A 200 2.03 1.55 1.49
N GLY A 201 3.12 0.80 1.60
CA GLY A 201 3.17 -0.64 1.46
C GLY A 201 3.59 -1.11 0.08
N ASN A 202 4.28 -0.29 -0.71
CA ASN A 202 4.87 -0.70 -1.98
C ASN A 202 6.39 -0.60 -1.91
N GLY A 203 7.07 -1.49 -2.62
CA GLY A 203 8.49 -1.68 -2.47
C GLY A 203 9.14 -2.47 -3.60
N THR A 204 10.46 -2.58 -3.53
CA THR A 204 11.27 -3.38 -4.47
C THR A 204 11.70 -4.68 -3.81
N PHE A 205 11.83 -5.72 -4.64
CA PHE A 205 12.40 -7.00 -4.27
C PHE A 205 13.46 -7.38 -5.30
N THR A 206 14.66 -7.74 -4.83
CA THR A 206 15.72 -8.23 -5.71
C THR A 206 15.88 -9.73 -5.51
N LYS A 207 15.26 -10.54 -6.38
CA LYS A 207 15.23 -12.01 -6.27
C LYS A 207 16.60 -12.64 -6.03
N ASN A 208 17.64 -12.15 -6.69
CA ASN A 208 18.99 -12.74 -6.62
C ASN A 208 19.68 -12.51 -5.26
N THR A 209 19.35 -11.42 -4.56
CA THR A 209 19.99 -11.06 -3.29
C THR A 209 19.07 -11.24 -2.09
N GLY A 210 17.76 -11.44 -2.33
CA GLY A 210 16.75 -11.41 -1.28
C GLY A 210 16.50 -10.01 -0.70
N ALA A 211 17.06 -8.96 -1.31
CA ALA A 211 16.95 -7.60 -0.79
C ALA A 211 15.52 -7.07 -0.94
N ILE A 212 15.02 -6.43 0.13
CA ILE A 212 13.70 -5.80 0.17
C ILE A 212 13.88 -4.34 0.59
N LEU A 213 13.12 -3.46 -0.07
CA LEU A 213 12.91 -2.06 0.32
C LEU A 213 11.40 -1.79 0.28
N LEU A 214 10.81 -1.30 1.35
CA LEU A 214 9.37 -1.16 1.50
C LEU A 214 9.02 0.08 2.33
N SER A 215 8.33 1.06 1.75
CA SER A 215 7.91 2.26 2.46
C SER A 215 6.48 2.14 2.96
N ILE A 216 6.21 2.45 4.23
CA ILE A 216 4.88 2.45 4.85
C ILE A 216 4.70 3.72 5.70
N THR A 217 3.45 4.07 6.00
CA THR A 217 3.15 5.08 7.03
C THR A 217 2.28 4.44 8.10
N LEU A 218 2.76 4.51 9.34
CA LEU A 218 2.02 4.06 10.52
C LEU A 218 1.36 5.26 11.22
N LEU A 219 0.15 5.06 11.73
CA LEU A 219 -0.55 5.98 12.62
C LEU A 219 -0.48 5.43 14.04
N PHE A 220 -0.18 6.30 14.99
CA PHE A 220 -0.18 6.03 16.42
C PHE A 220 -1.36 6.77 17.03
N ASP A 221 -2.47 6.05 17.17
CA ASP A 221 -3.72 6.53 17.77
C ASP A 221 -3.56 6.55 19.29
N LEU A 222 -3.54 7.76 19.84
CA LEU A 222 -3.24 8.04 21.25
C LEU A 222 -4.55 8.38 21.99
N PRO A 223 -4.82 7.79 23.16
CA PRO A 223 -6.10 7.95 23.84
C PRO A 223 -6.30 9.32 24.54
N PHE A 224 -5.48 10.32 24.23
CA PHE A 224 -5.43 11.60 24.93
C PHE A 224 -5.27 12.77 23.95
N PRO A 225 -5.65 14.01 24.32
CA PRO A 225 -5.89 15.11 23.37
C PRO A 225 -4.64 15.73 22.73
N ALA A 226 -3.49 15.06 22.78
CA ALA A 226 -2.24 15.55 22.18
C ALA A 226 -2.16 15.30 20.65
N GLY A 227 -3.14 14.61 20.08
CA GLY A 227 -3.21 14.30 18.65
C GLY A 227 -2.31 13.14 18.24
N ASP A 228 -2.78 12.41 17.22
CA ASP A 228 -2.11 11.23 16.70
C ASP A 228 -0.76 11.58 16.07
N SER A 229 0.21 10.67 16.21
CA SER A 229 1.51 10.80 15.56
C SER A 229 1.60 9.87 14.36
N LYS A 230 2.30 10.30 13.31
CA LYS A 230 2.53 9.49 12.11
C LYS A 230 3.99 9.12 12.01
N LEU A 231 4.27 7.93 11.50
CA LEU A 231 5.63 7.47 11.24
C LEU A 231 5.73 7.02 9.77
N PRO A 232 6.11 7.93 8.85
CA PRO A 232 6.52 7.54 7.50
C PRO A 232 7.89 6.84 7.62
N ILE A 233 7.95 5.55 7.29
CA ILE A 233 9.15 4.74 7.49
C ILE A 233 9.46 3.86 6.29
N THR A 234 10.75 3.75 5.96
CA THR A 234 11.23 2.82 4.92
C THR A 234 11.91 1.62 5.56
N LEU A 235 11.27 0.46 5.44
CA LEU A 235 11.79 -0.83 5.87
C LEU A 235 12.73 -1.41 4.82
N THR A 236 13.94 -1.78 5.22
CA THR A 236 14.95 -2.35 4.34
C THR A 236 15.64 -3.57 4.94
N THR A 237 16.13 -4.47 4.08
CA THR A 237 17.09 -5.52 4.49
C THR A 237 18.53 -5.00 4.56
N GLY A 238 18.78 -3.74 4.22
CA GLY A 238 20.07 -3.03 4.33
C GLY A 238 20.30 -2.47 5.74
N THR A 239 20.82 -1.25 5.84
CA THR A 239 21.07 -0.58 7.14
C THR A 239 20.12 0.61 7.28
N ALA A 240 19.58 0.82 8.48
CA ALA A 240 18.80 1.99 8.86
C ALA A 240 19.15 2.40 10.29
N GLY A 241 19.66 3.63 10.47
CA GLY A 241 20.23 4.07 11.74
C GLY A 241 21.36 3.13 12.21
N SER A 242 21.28 2.67 13.46
CA SER A 242 22.23 1.70 14.06
C SER A 242 21.84 0.23 13.85
N HIS A 243 20.79 -0.05 13.08
CA HIS A 243 20.31 -1.41 12.85
C HIS A 243 20.64 -1.90 11.45
N THR A 244 21.05 -3.18 11.37
CA THR A 244 21.28 -3.87 10.09
C THR A 244 20.21 -4.93 9.90
N GLY A 245 19.52 -4.87 8.77
CA GLY A 245 18.60 -5.88 8.28
C GLY A 245 19.33 -7.13 7.78
N ARG A 246 18.56 -8.08 7.29
CA ARG A 246 19.07 -9.33 6.72
C ARG A 246 18.23 -9.65 5.50
N PRO A 247 18.84 -9.75 4.30
CA PRO A 247 18.13 -10.17 3.10
C PRO A 247 17.41 -11.51 3.30
N LEU A 248 16.37 -11.75 2.49
CA LEU A 248 15.62 -12.99 2.53
C LEU A 248 16.55 -14.18 2.22
N ASP A 249 16.70 -15.07 3.18
CA ASP A 249 17.42 -16.32 3.05
C ASP A 249 16.50 -17.36 2.39
N SER A 250 16.90 -17.87 1.22
CA SER A 250 16.11 -18.84 0.46
C SER A 250 16.10 -20.25 1.07
N ALA A 251 17.04 -20.59 1.95
CA ALA A 251 17.05 -21.87 2.65
C ALA A 251 16.18 -21.84 3.89
N THR A 252 16.22 -20.73 4.65
CA THR A 252 15.52 -20.63 5.94
C THR A 252 14.20 -19.86 5.88
N ARG A 253 13.95 -19.13 4.78
CA ARG A 253 12.83 -18.18 4.59
C ARG A 253 12.85 -17.02 5.58
N LYS A 254 13.95 -16.83 6.30
CA LYS A 254 14.10 -15.77 7.29
C LYS A 254 14.48 -14.47 6.62
N VAL A 255 13.91 -13.37 7.11
CA VAL A 255 14.23 -12.00 6.68
C VAL A 255 14.22 -11.09 7.90
N ARG A 256 15.05 -10.06 7.88
CA ARG A 256 15.00 -8.98 8.88
C ARG A 256 14.90 -7.65 8.16
N LEU A 257 13.80 -6.94 8.41
CA LEU A 257 13.55 -5.60 7.92
C LEU A 257 13.86 -4.59 9.03
N VAL A 258 14.53 -3.50 8.69
CA VAL A 258 14.85 -2.41 9.62
C VAL A 258 14.46 -1.08 8.98
N GLY A 259 13.94 -0.14 9.77
CA GLY A 259 13.69 1.24 9.37
C GLY A 259 13.99 2.18 10.52
N ALA A 260 14.33 3.42 10.22
CA ALA A 260 14.61 4.46 11.20
C ALA A 260 14.25 5.83 10.62
N ASP A 261 13.24 6.47 11.17
CA ASP A 261 12.70 7.74 10.69
C ASP A 261 12.07 8.51 11.88
N PRO A 262 12.02 9.85 11.84
CA PRO A 262 11.32 10.62 12.86
C PRO A 262 9.80 10.52 12.70
N PHE A 263 9.09 10.65 13.81
CA PHE A 263 7.65 10.91 13.80
C PHE A 263 7.35 12.29 13.19
N VAL A 264 6.15 12.40 12.62
CA VAL A 264 5.58 13.63 12.08
C VAL A 264 4.22 13.86 12.73
N ASP A 265 3.98 15.09 13.16
CA ASP A 265 2.78 15.55 13.84
C ASP A 265 2.54 14.92 15.23
N GLY A 266 1.60 15.51 15.97
CA GLY A 266 1.04 14.94 17.19
C GLY A 266 2.00 14.89 18.38
N PHE A 267 1.69 14.00 19.33
CA PHE A 267 2.42 13.92 20.59
C PHE A 267 3.92 13.60 20.45
N LEU A 268 4.29 12.76 19.47
CA LEU A 268 5.65 12.27 19.27
C LEU A 268 6.42 13.05 18.20
N ASP A 269 5.90 14.17 17.70
CA ASP A 269 6.50 14.94 16.60
C ASP A 269 8.02 15.19 16.78
N ASN A 270 8.80 14.95 15.73
CA ASN A 270 10.27 15.02 15.67
C ASN A 270 11.05 14.03 16.56
N GLU A 271 10.38 13.14 17.29
CA GLU A 271 11.06 12.05 17.99
C GLU A 271 11.52 10.99 16.99
N ASN A 272 12.73 10.46 17.17
CA ASN A 272 13.25 9.40 16.30
C ASN A 272 12.61 8.07 16.68
N ALA A 273 12.24 7.27 15.69
CA ALA A 273 11.79 5.90 15.88
C ALA A 273 12.66 4.91 15.09
N THR A 274 12.84 3.71 15.63
CA THR A 274 13.37 2.57 14.88
C THR A 274 12.37 1.42 14.92
N LEU A 275 12.15 0.78 13.78
CA LEU A 275 11.30 -0.40 13.65
C LEU A 275 12.14 -1.55 13.11
N VAL A 276 12.17 -2.66 13.85
CA VAL A 276 12.82 -3.91 13.44
C VAL A 276 11.75 -4.99 13.33
N VAL A 277 11.66 -5.64 12.17
CA VAL A 277 10.80 -6.81 11.97
C VAL A 277 11.68 -8.00 11.62
N ASP A 278 11.75 -8.99 12.50
CA ASP A 278 12.44 -10.27 12.24
C ASP A 278 11.39 -11.37 12.14
N GLY A 279 11.43 -12.15 11.06
CA GLY A 279 10.41 -13.17 10.82
C GLY A 279 10.77 -14.15 9.72
N THR A 280 9.82 -15.03 9.43
CA THR A 280 9.90 -16.07 8.42
C THR A 280 8.73 -15.94 7.45
N LEU A 281 8.99 -16.05 6.15
CA LEU A 281 7.94 -16.13 5.15
C LEU A 281 7.30 -17.53 5.13
N GLU A 282 5.97 -17.59 5.05
CA GLU A 282 5.25 -18.86 4.89
C GLU A 282 5.62 -19.55 3.57
N GLN A 283 5.84 -18.77 2.51
CA GLN A 283 6.24 -19.22 1.17
C GLN A 283 7.30 -18.29 0.60
N LEU A 284 8.23 -18.85 -0.21
CA LEU A 284 9.28 -18.07 -0.89
C LEU A 284 8.76 -17.46 -2.20
N PRO A 285 9.09 -16.19 -2.48
CA PRO A 285 8.86 -15.55 -3.78
C PRO A 285 9.61 -16.22 -4.94
#